data_AF-A0A2N0X4X3-F1
#
_entry.id   AF-A0A2N0X4X3-F1
#
_cell.length_a   1.000
_cell.length_b   1.000
_cell.length_c   1.000
_cell.angle_alpha   90.00
_cell.angle_beta   90.00
_cell.angle_gamma   90.00
#
_symmetry.space_group_name_H-M   'P 1'
#
loop_
_entity.id
_entity.type
_entity.pdbx_description
1 polymer ?
#
loop_
_entity_poly.entity_id
_entity_poly.type
_entity_poly.pdbx_seq_one_letter_code
_entity_poly.pdbx_strand_id
1 'polypeptide(L)'
;MSEHYNLYESLGLSRAEGSDQIAETLDARLSAHVDRGGAKNDPAYDEAATARAILGDPAKRELYDARLDDPEASLLTITALRELAGQPAQARRVQYRYEPVTESARSIVGAFKAAPAVVSGTAFLALGGALISALAMVLLYLTALRERRGMDALSQMYGVGPGAQVLSAGVVVALAIMAFATALYCLHGVTVAAIALRGSNPLAHGVAVLSTVVLLMLSLWVWLMPLDLAYAVFIYVPYLLGLLVLLLLPDVRAWAAGYRREREVI
;
A
#
# COMPACT_ATOMS: atom_id res chain seq x y z
N MET A 1 7.97 -23.65 16.70
CA MET A 1 6.96 -24.01 17.70
C MET A 1 6.59 -22.72 18.41
N SER A 2 5.36 -22.25 18.25
CA SER A 2 4.86 -21.07 18.97
C SER A 2 4.33 -21.55 20.31
N GLU A 3 5.08 -21.31 21.39
CA GLU A 3 4.69 -21.75 22.73
C GLU A 3 3.56 -20.87 23.29
N HIS A 4 2.61 -21.51 23.97
CA HIS A 4 1.54 -20.84 24.70
C HIS A 4 2.14 -19.98 25.82
N TYR A 5 1.60 -18.76 26.04
CA TYR A 5 2.07 -17.93 27.15
C TYR A 5 1.59 -18.51 28.49
N ASN A 6 2.55 -18.96 29.30
CA ASN A 6 2.30 -19.60 30.59
C ASN A 6 2.36 -18.59 31.76
N LEU A 7 1.20 -18.24 32.31
CA LEU A 7 1.06 -17.33 33.46
C LEU A 7 1.65 -17.91 34.75
N TYR A 8 1.63 -19.24 34.91
CA TYR A 8 2.22 -19.88 36.08
C TYR A 8 3.74 -19.70 36.08
N GLU A 9 4.39 -19.97 34.95
CA GLU A 9 5.84 -19.81 34.79
C GLU A 9 6.27 -18.34 34.87
N SER A 10 5.57 -17.46 34.15
CA SER A 10 5.92 -16.03 34.10
C SER A 10 5.82 -15.35 35.48
N LEU A 11 4.83 -15.73 36.29
CA LEU A 11 4.60 -15.13 37.60
C LEU A 11 5.18 -15.93 38.77
N GLY A 12 5.73 -17.12 38.51
CA GLY A 12 6.27 -18.01 39.54
C GLY A 12 5.19 -18.61 40.44
N LEU A 13 4.01 -18.89 39.89
CA LEU A 13 2.87 -19.48 40.59
C LEU A 13 2.85 -21.00 40.42
N SER A 14 2.29 -21.71 41.39
CA SER A 14 2.12 -23.16 41.29
C SER A 14 0.75 -23.52 40.72
N ARG A 15 0.71 -24.34 39.66
CA ARG A 15 -0.53 -24.88 39.12
C ARG A 15 -1.29 -25.78 40.11
N ALA A 16 -0.62 -26.27 41.16
CA ALA A 16 -1.25 -27.09 42.19
C ALA A 16 -2.02 -26.28 43.25
N GLU A 17 -1.84 -24.95 43.31
CA GLU A 17 -2.55 -24.08 44.26
C GLU A 17 -4.02 -23.92 43.87
N GLY A 18 -4.91 -23.75 44.86
CA GLY A 18 -6.32 -23.44 44.60
C GLY A 18 -6.49 -22.03 44.02
N SER A 19 -7.57 -21.79 43.25
CA SER A 19 -7.81 -20.47 42.65
C SER A 19 -7.89 -19.35 43.69
N ASP A 20 -8.43 -19.64 44.88
CA ASP A 20 -8.49 -18.69 45.99
C ASP A 20 -7.10 -18.34 46.53
N GLN A 21 -6.18 -19.31 46.61
CA GLN A 21 -4.80 -19.09 47.07
C GLN A 21 -3.98 -18.28 46.05
N ILE A 22 -4.15 -18.59 44.77
CA ILE A 22 -3.54 -17.82 43.67
C ILE A 22 -4.09 -16.39 43.67
N ALA A 23 -5.39 -16.23 43.89
CA ALA A 23 -6.06 -14.95 44.02
C ALA A 23 -5.45 -14.10 45.14
N GLU A 24 -5.36 -14.66 46.36
CA GLU A 24 -4.76 -13.98 47.51
C GLU A 24 -3.30 -13.58 47.25
N THR A 25 -2.51 -14.49 46.67
CA THR A 25 -1.10 -14.24 46.32
C THR A 25 -0.94 -13.09 45.33
N LEU A 26 -1.80 -13.04 44.32
CA LEU A 26 -1.78 -11.98 43.31
C LEU A 26 -2.34 -10.66 43.85
N ASP A 27 -3.36 -10.68 44.72
CA ASP A 27 -3.88 -9.49 45.38
C ASP A 27 -2.82 -8.85 46.30
N ALA A 28 -2.05 -9.66 47.03
CA ALA A 28 -0.91 -9.20 47.82
C ALA A 28 0.19 -8.57 46.94
N ARG A 29 0.50 -9.19 45.79
CA ARG A 29 1.51 -8.69 44.84
C ARG A 29 1.09 -7.36 44.21
N LEU A 30 -0.18 -7.23 43.82
CA LEU A 30 -0.74 -6.00 43.26
C LEU A 30 -0.73 -4.86 44.28
N SER A 31 -1.09 -5.15 45.54
CA SER A 31 -1.06 -4.16 46.63
C SER A 31 0.37 -3.69 46.91
N ALA A 32 1.31 -4.63 47.06
CA ALA A 32 2.72 -4.31 47.28
C ALA A 32 3.39 -3.55 46.11
N HIS A 33 2.88 -3.68 44.88
CA HIS A 33 3.32 -2.88 43.73
C HIS A 33 2.92 -1.41 43.90
N VAL A 34 1.65 -1.17 44.26
CA VAL A 34 1.11 0.18 44.47
C VAL A 34 1.75 0.84 45.69
N ASP A 35 1.94 0.11 46.79
CA ASP A 35 2.53 0.64 48.03
C ASP A 35 3.98 1.11 47.84
N ARG A 36 4.70 0.52 46.88
CA ARG A 36 6.05 0.93 46.49
C ARG A 36 6.08 2.08 45.48
N GLY A 37 4.93 2.69 45.18
CA GLY A 37 4.79 3.78 44.22
C GLY A 37 4.69 3.34 42.76
N GLY A 38 4.50 2.04 42.50
CA GLY A 38 4.28 1.52 41.16
C GLY A 38 2.95 1.98 40.57
N ALA A 39 2.94 2.26 39.27
CA ALA A 39 1.76 2.73 38.58
C ALA A 39 0.91 1.56 38.06
N LYS A 40 -0.42 1.73 38.02
CA LYS A 40 -1.35 0.68 37.54
C LYS A 40 -1.21 0.39 36.04
N ASN A 41 -0.55 1.25 35.28
CA ASN A 41 -0.22 1.06 33.87
C ASN A 41 1.15 0.40 33.67
N ASP A 42 1.86 0.03 34.73
CA ASP A 42 3.11 -0.69 34.61
C ASP A 42 2.86 -2.10 34.03
N PRO A 43 3.72 -2.59 33.12
CA PRO A 43 3.55 -3.92 32.51
C PRO A 43 3.42 -5.05 33.53
N ALA A 44 4.20 -5.00 34.62
CA ALA A 44 4.17 -6.01 35.68
C ALA A 44 2.85 -5.98 36.49
N TYR A 45 2.23 -4.81 36.64
CA TYR A 45 0.93 -4.69 37.29
C TYR A 45 -0.17 -5.26 36.38
N ASP A 46 -0.14 -4.91 35.10
CA ASP A 46 -1.10 -5.38 34.10
C ASP A 46 -1.10 -6.91 33.97
N GLU A 47 0.09 -7.52 33.93
CA GLU A 47 0.24 -8.97 33.87
C GLU A 47 -0.34 -9.66 35.12
N ALA A 48 0.02 -9.18 36.32
CA ALA A 48 -0.50 -9.73 37.57
C ALA A 48 -2.02 -9.54 37.71
N ALA A 49 -2.56 -8.40 37.26
CA ALA A 49 -3.99 -8.12 37.28
C ALA A 49 -4.75 -9.00 36.29
N THR A 50 -4.18 -9.25 35.10
CA THR A 50 -4.73 -10.17 34.10
C THR A 50 -4.73 -11.60 34.64
N ALA A 51 -3.62 -12.06 35.22
CA ALA A 51 -3.53 -13.37 35.86
C ALA A 51 -4.54 -13.51 37.00
N ARG A 52 -4.72 -12.47 37.82
CA ARG A 52 -5.69 -12.47 38.92
C ARG A 52 -7.12 -12.65 38.44
N ALA A 53 -7.46 -12.03 37.32
CA ALA A 53 -8.78 -12.10 36.69
C ALA A 53 -9.06 -13.44 36.00
N ILE A 54 -8.02 -14.19 35.61
CA ILE A 54 -8.13 -15.52 34.97
C ILE A 54 -7.99 -16.63 36.00
N LEU A 55 -6.86 -16.70 36.70
CA LEU A 55 -6.49 -17.80 37.60
C LEU A 55 -7.24 -17.74 38.94
N GLY A 56 -7.68 -16.55 39.35
CA GLY A 56 -8.49 -16.37 40.55
C GLY A 56 -9.98 -16.66 40.36
N ASP A 57 -10.43 -16.93 39.13
CA ASP A 57 -11.80 -17.36 38.81
C ASP A 57 -11.73 -18.83 38.36
N PRO A 58 -12.33 -19.78 39.11
CA PRO A 58 -12.27 -21.21 38.77
C PRO A 58 -12.71 -21.55 37.35
N ALA A 59 -13.75 -20.89 36.83
CA ALA A 59 -14.27 -21.19 35.49
C ALA A 59 -13.32 -20.69 34.39
N LYS A 60 -12.73 -19.50 34.57
CA LYS A 60 -11.75 -18.97 33.61
C LYS A 60 -10.42 -19.72 33.69
N ARG A 61 -10.01 -20.14 34.88
CA ARG A 61 -8.82 -20.98 35.08
C ARG A 61 -8.96 -22.32 34.37
N GLU A 62 -10.10 -22.98 34.47
CA GLU A 62 -10.35 -24.24 33.76
C GLU A 62 -10.20 -24.06 32.23
N LEU A 63 -10.77 -22.99 31.68
CA LEU A 63 -10.63 -22.66 30.26
C LEU A 63 -9.18 -22.34 29.87
N TYR A 64 -8.46 -21.64 30.72
CA TYR A 64 -7.05 -21.32 30.51
C TYR A 64 -6.19 -22.58 30.50
N ASP A 65 -6.33 -23.43 31.53
CA ASP A 65 -5.60 -24.68 31.70
C ASP A 65 -5.87 -25.66 30.55
N ALA A 66 -7.13 -25.80 30.13
CA ALA A 66 -7.49 -26.64 28.99
C ALA A 66 -6.81 -26.19 27.68
N ARG A 67 -6.69 -24.88 27.45
CA ARG A 67 -5.99 -24.33 26.29
C ARG A 67 -4.48 -24.39 26.41
N LEU A 68 -3.94 -24.41 27.62
CA LEU A 68 -2.50 -24.52 27.86
C LEU A 68 -2.01 -25.94 27.61
N ASP A 69 -2.85 -26.95 27.91
CA ASP A 69 -2.54 -28.37 27.71
C ASP A 69 -2.80 -28.87 26.28
N ASP A 70 -3.57 -28.12 25.47
CA ASP A 70 -3.92 -28.48 24.10
C ASP A 70 -2.95 -27.83 23.08
N PRO A 71 -2.04 -28.61 22.46
CA PRO A 71 -1.08 -28.07 21.49
C PRO A 71 -1.72 -27.65 20.16
N GLU A 72 -2.95 -28.10 19.86
CA GLU A 72 -3.70 -27.73 18.65
C GLU A 72 -4.65 -26.54 18.91
N ALA A 73 -4.76 -26.08 20.16
CA ALA A 73 -5.57 -24.93 20.51
C ALA A 73 -5.02 -23.62 19.92
N SER A 74 -5.88 -22.62 19.88
CA SER A 74 -5.47 -21.26 19.52
C SER A 74 -4.37 -20.77 20.45
N LEU A 75 -3.31 -20.19 19.88
CA LEU A 75 -2.16 -19.70 20.63
C LEU A 75 -2.59 -18.72 21.75
N LEU A 76 -2.20 -19.02 22.99
CA LEU A 76 -2.41 -18.14 24.14
C LEU A 76 -1.45 -16.95 24.08
N THR A 77 -1.84 -15.91 23.35
CA THR A 77 -1.13 -14.62 23.28
C THR A 77 -1.59 -13.67 24.39
N ILE A 78 -0.83 -12.61 24.67
CA ILE A 78 -1.22 -11.56 25.63
C ILE A 78 -2.62 -11.02 25.34
N THR A 79 -2.98 -10.81 24.08
CA THR A 79 -4.32 -10.37 23.67
C THR A 79 -5.40 -11.37 24.07
N ALA A 80 -5.17 -12.66 23.80
CA ALA A 80 -6.11 -13.73 24.15
C ALA A 80 -6.29 -13.86 25.67
N LEU A 81 -5.24 -13.62 26.47
CA LEU A 81 -5.31 -13.58 27.93
C LEU A 81 -6.17 -12.41 28.41
N ARG A 82 -5.96 -11.20 27.88
CA ARG A 82 -6.79 -10.04 28.25
C ARG A 82 -8.26 -10.23 27.89
N GLU A 83 -8.54 -10.83 26.73
CA GLU A 83 -9.91 -11.20 26.35
C GLU A 83 -10.52 -12.21 27.33
N LEU A 84 -9.77 -13.26 27.71
CA LEU A 84 -10.21 -14.24 28.70
C LEU A 84 -10.44 -13.62 30.09
N ALA A 85 -9.61 -12.63 30.47
CA ALA A 85 -9.78 -11.85 31.69
C ALA A 85 -11.05 -10.99 31.67
N GLY A 86 -11.69 -10.80 30.50
CA GLY A 86 -12.83 -9.89 30.33
C GLY A 86 -12.43 -8.42 30.23
N GLN A 87 -11.14 -8.15 29.99
CA GLN A 87 -10.66 -6.80 29.73
C GLN A 87 -10.93 -6.45 28.28
N PRO A 88 -11.40 -5.21 27.97
CA PRO A 88 -11.50 -4.79 26.58
C PRO A 88 -10.11 -4.90 25.97
N ALA A 89 -9.99 -5.66 24.88
CA ALA A 89 -8.75 -5.71 24.13
C ALA A 89 -8.32 -4.27 23.88
N GLN A 90 -7.16 -3.86 24.42
CA GLN A 90 -6.62 -2.55 24.11
C GLN A 90 -6.42 -2.54 22.61
N ALA A 91 -7.32 -1.86 21.90
CA ALA A 91 -7.21 -1.68 20.47
C ALA A 91 -5.87 -0.98 20.27
N ARG A 92 -4.86 -1.74 19.82
CA ARG A 92 -3.51 -1.25 19.55
C ARG A 92 -3.66 0.07 18.80
N ARG A 93 -3.40 1.19 19.49
CA ARG A 93 -3.64 2.51 18.90
C ARG A 93 -2.45 2.76 18.01
N VAL A 94 -2.63 2.48 16.72
CA VAL A 94 -1.66 2.88 15.73
C VAL A 94 -1.71 4.40 15.62
N GLN A 95 -0.77 5.07 16.26
CA GLN A 95 -0.57 6.50 16.09
C GLN A 95 0.37 6.71 14.92
N TYR A 96 0.03 7.64 14.04
CA TYR A 96 0.88 8.02 12.93
C TYR A 96 1.61 9.30 13.29
N ARG A 97 2.93 9.25 13.28
CA ARG A 97 3.78 10.42 13.46
C ARG A 97 4.21 10.95 12.09
N TYR A 98 4.18 12.26 11.91
CA TYR A 98 4.62 12.91 10.69
C TYR A 98 5.95 13.60 10.96
N GLU A 99 7.01 13.13 10.31
CA GLU A 99 8.35 13.68 10.46
C GLU A 99 8.71 14.51 9.23
N PRO A 100 9.21 15.74 9.38
CA PRO A 100 9.62 16.55 8.23
C PRO A 100 10.80 15.91 7.50
N VAL A 101 10.76 15.88 6.18
CA VAL A 101 11.86 15.41 5.33
C VAL A 101 12.90 16.52 5.24
N THR A 102 13.93 16.47 6.09
CA THR A 102 14.94 17.54 6.24
C THR A 102 16.13 17.42 5.28
N GLU A 103 16.39 16.22 4.73
CA GLU A 103 17.49 16.01 3.79
C GLU A 103 16.99 15.96 2.34
N SER A 104 17.33 16.99 1.56
CA SER A 104 17.25 16.92 0.11
C SER A 104 18.28 15.91 -0.39
N ALA A 105 17.84 14.80 -0.96
CA ALA A 105 18.75 13.81 -1.52
C ALA A 105 19.66 14.43 -2.59
N ARG A 106 20.98 14.24 -2.47
CA ARG A 106 21.97 14.77 -3.42
C ARG A 106 22.02 13.99 -4.75
N SER A 107 21.28 12.89 -4.86
CA SER A 107 21.23 12.04 -6.06
C SER A 107 19.84 11.44 -6.27
N ILE A 108 19.53 11.11 -7.52
CA ILE A 108 18.27 10.44 -7.92
C ILE A 108 18.11 9.12 -7.15
N VAL A 109 19.16 8.31 -7.10
CA VAL A 109 19.14 7.02 -6.38
C VAL A 109 18.93 7.24 -4.88
N GLY A 110 19.53 8.29 -4.30
CA GLY A 110 19.30 8.68 -2.91
C GLY A 110 17.85 9.06 -2.65
N ALA A 111 17.22 9.81 -3.56
CA ALA A 111 15.83 10.23 -3.44
C ALA A 111 14.88 9.02 -3.44
N PHE A 112 15.08 8.06 -4.35
CA PHE A 112 14.29 6.83 -4.38
C PHE A 112 14.47 5.93 -3.16
N LYS A 113 15.69 5.91 -2.59
CA LYS A 113 15.96 5.16 -1.35
C LYS A 113 15.35 5.82 -0.13
N ALA A 114 15.30 7.15 -0.09
CA ALA A 114 14.70 7.91 1.00
C ALA A 114 13.16 7.91 0.95
N ALA A 115 12.58 7.80 -0.24
CA ALA A 115 11.14 7.78 -0.43
C ALA A 115 10.48 6.51 0.18
N PRO A 116 9.28 6.62 0.77
CA PRO A 116 8.49 5.46 1.19
C PRO A 116 8.29 4.47 0.04
N ALA A 117 8.23 3.17 0.34
CA ALA A 117 8.07 2.11 -0.67
C ALA A 117 6.86 2.36 -1.60
N VAL A 118 5.76 2.87 -1.05
CA VAL A 118 4.55 3.24 -1.82
C VAL A 118 4.84 4.36 -2.82
N VAL A 119 5.60 5.38 -2.42
CA VAL A 119 5.98 6.51 -3.30
C VAL A 119 6.87 6.03 -4.44
N SER A 120 7.90 5.25 -4.11
CA SER A 120 8.79 4.65 -5.11
C SER A 120 8.05 3.72 -6.07
N GLY A 121 7.16 2.86 -5.54
CA GLY A 121 6.29 2.00 -6.34
C GLY A 121 5.38 2.79 -7.29
N THR A 122 4.80 3.89 -6.81
CA THR A 122 3.97 4.80 -7.63
C THR A 122 4.77 5.39 -8.78
N ALA A 123 5.99 5.87 -8.52
CA ALA A 123 6.87 6.41 -9.54
C ALA A 123 7.34 5.35 -10.56
N PHE A 124 7.70 4.14 -10.11
CA PHE A 124 8.05 3.05 -11.03
C PHE A 124 6.88 2.62 -11.90
N LEU A 125 5.68 2.53 -11.33
CA LEU A 125 4.47 2.25 -12.11
C LEU A 125 4.25 3.32 -13.18
N ALA A 126 4.34 4.59 -12.81
CA ALA A 126 4.18 5.73 -13.71
C ALA A 126 5.19 5.72 -14.87
N LEU A 127 6.48 5.47 -14.57
CA LEU A 127 7.54 5.36 -15.56
C LEU A 127 7.40 4.10 -16.44
N GLY A 128 6.97 2.99 -15.86
CA GLY A 128 6.69 1.76 -16.59
C GLY A 128 5.59 1.95 -17.63
N GLY A 129 4.48 2.59 -17.25
CA GLY A 129 3.40 2.91 -18.20
C GLY A 129 3.84 3.88 -19.30
N ALA A 130 4.66 4.88 -18.97
CA ALA A 130 5.27 5.76 -19.96
C ALA A 130 6.15 4.99 -20.97
N LEU A 131 7.00 4.07 -20.48
CA LEU A 131 7.85 3.23 -21.33
C LEU A 131 7.03 2.30 -22.24
N ILE A 132 6.00 1.66 -21.70
CA ILE A 132 5.09 0.81 -22.49
C ILE A 132 4.40 1.64 -23.58
N SER A 133 3.94 2.84 -23.26
CA SER A 133 3.31 3.75 -24.21
C SER A 133 4.28 4.18 -25.33
N ALA A 134 5.55 4.42 -24.98
CA ALA A 134 6.60 4.74 -25.95
C ALA A 134 6.93 3.54 -26.85
N LEU A 135 7.00 2.32 -26.30
CA LEU A 135 7.26 1.12 -27.08
C LEU A 135 6.10 0.82 -28.03
N ALA A 136 4.86 0.94 -27.55
CA ALA A 136 3.65 0.78 -28.38
C ALA A 136 3.66 1.78 -29.56
N MET A 137 4.07 3.02 -29.32
CA MET A 137 4.24 4.03 -30.37
C MET A 137 5.22 3.61 -31.46
N VAL A 138 6.40 3.14 -31.05
CA VAL A 138 7.44 2.68 -31.99
C VAL A 138 6.91 1.52 -32.82
N LEU A 139 6.24 0.54 -32.21
CA LEU A 139 5.68 -0.60 -32.93
C LEU A 139 4.60 -0.16 -33.93
N LEU A 140 3.68 0.72 -33.54
CA LEU A 140 2.64 1.26 -34.43
C LEU A 140 3.25 2.03 -35.61
N TYR A 141 4.27 2.85 -35.35
CA TYR A 141 4.98 3.58 -36.39
C TYR A 141 5.66 2.63 -37.39
N LEU A 142 6.33 1.59 -36.91
CA LEU A 142 6.98 0.59 -37.77
C LEU A 142 5.95 -0.19 -38.60
N THR A 143 4.81 -0.57 -38.02
CA THR A 143 3.71 -1.22 -38.74
C THR A 143 3.16 -0.31 -39.84
N ALA A 144 2.90 0.95 -39.52
CA ALA A 144 2.42 1.91 -40.51
C ALA A 144 3.44 2.17 -41.64
N LEU A 145 4.74 2.21 -41.32
CA LEU A 145 5.80 2.34 -42.31
C LEU A 145 5.85 1.11 -43.24
N ARG A 146 5.62 -0.10 -42.70
CA ARG A 146 5.52 -1.33 -43.47
C ARG A 146 4.32 -1.30 -44.42
N GLU A 147 3.14 -0.96 -43.92
CA GLU A 147 1.90 -0.88 -44.73
C GLU A 147 2.02 0.16 -45.83
N ARG A 148 2.59 1.34 -45.52
CA ARG A 148 2.81 2.39 -46.52
C ARG A 148 3.66 1.89 -47.70
N ARG A 149 4.75 1.17 -47.42
CA ARG A 149 5.60 0.58 -48.47
C ARG A 149 4.83 -0.46 -49.32
N GLY A 150 3.95 -1.23 -48.70
CA GLY A 150 3.09 -2.19 -49.42
C GLY A 150 2.07 -1.50 -50.33
N MET A 151 1.44 -0.43 -49.85
CA MET A 151 0.48 0.37 -50.63
C MET A 151 1.14 1.10 -51.79
N ASP A 152 2.35 1.63 -51.61
CA ASP A 152 3.14 2.24 -52.69
C ASP A 152 3.44 1.21 -53.80
N ALA A 153 3.81 -0.01 -53.43
CA ALA A 153 4.05 -1.10 -54.39
C ALA A 153 2.77 -1.52 -55.13
N LEU A 154 1.63 -1.63 -54.44
CA LEU A 154 0.33 -1.91 -55.07
C LEU A 154 -0.13 -0.78 -55.99
N SER A 155 0.06 0.48 -55.59
CA SER A 155 -0.28 1.64 -56.41
C SER A 155 0.52 1.64 -57.72
N GLN A 156 1.81 1.27 -57.66
CA GLN A 156 2.65 1.15 -58.85
C GLN A 156 2.20 0.02 -59.77
N MET A 157 1.75 -1.11 -59.22
CA MET A 157 1.30 -2.27 -60.00
C MET A 157 -0.10 -2.10 -60.61
N TYR A 158 -1.04 -1.48 -59.90
CA TYR A 158 -2.47 -1.49 -60.25
C TYR A 158 -3.06 -0.11 -60.58
N GLY A 159 -2.28 0.98 -60.50
CA GLY A 159 -2.74 2.32 -60.88
C GLY A 159 -3.80 2.94 -59.95
N VAL A 160 -3.92 2.45 -58.71
CA VAL A 160 -4.93 2.90 -57.73
C VAL A 160 -4.49 4.21 -57.04
N GLY A 161 -4.42 5.31 -57.80
CA GLY A 161 -3.87 6.58 -57.34
C GLY A 161 -4.67 7.29 -56.21
N PRO A 162 -5.99 7.51 -56.34
CA PRO A 162 -6.74 8.33 -55.36
C PRO A 162 -7.07 7.59 -54.06
N GLY A 163 -7.41 6.30 -54.13
CA GLY A 163 -7.79 5.51 -52.96
C GLY A 163 -6.64 5.30 -51.97
N ALA A 164 -5.41 5.14 -52.47
CA ALA A 164 -4.21 5.01 -51.64
C ALA A 164 -3.87 6.30 -50.86
N GLN A 165 -4.18 7.48 -51.42
CA GLN A 165 -3.95 8.76 -50.77
C GLN A 165 -4.88 9.00 -49.57
N VAL A 166 -6.16 8.62 -49.67
CA VAL A 166 -7.12 8.77 -48.56
C VAL A 166 -6.76 7.83 -47.40
N LEU A 167 -6.41 6.58 -47.70
CA LEU A 167 -5.98 5.62 -46.69
C LEU A 167 -4.70 6.05 -45.98
N SER A 168 -3.70 6.55 -46.73
CA SER A 168 -2.45 7.04 -46.12
C SER A 168 -2.66 8.28 -45.25
N ALA A 169 -3.53 9.22 -45.64
CA ALA A 169 -3.89 10.36 -44.81
C ALA A 169 -4.54 9.94 -43.48
N GLY A 170 -5.47 8.96 -43.52
CA GLY A 170 -6.09 8.40 -42.32
C GLY A 170 -5.07 7.78 -41.36
N VAL A 171 -4.11 7.01 -41.89
CA VAL A 171 -3.02 6.42 -41.09
C VAL A 171 -2.14 7.51 -40.45
N VAL A 172 -1.80 8.57 -41.17
CA VAL A 172 -1.00 9.69 -40.63
C VAL A 172 -1.73 10.39 -39.48
N VAL A 173 -3.03 10.66 -39.62
CA VAL A 173 -3.83 11.28 -38.55
C VAL A 173 -3.90 10.36 -37.33
N ALA A 174 -4.14 9.06 -37.52
CA ALA A 174 -4.16 8.10 -36.43
C ALA A 174 -2.81 8.02 -35.69
N LEU A 175 -1.69 7.98 -36.42
CA LEU A 175 -0.35 8.01 -35.84
C LEU A 175 -0.09 9.31 -35.07
N ALA A 176 -0.53 10.45 -35.57
CA ALA A 176 -0.35 11.74 -34.91
C ALA A 176 -1.13 11.80 -33.57
N ILE A 177 -2.38 11.34 -33.56
CA ILE A 177 -3.21 11.25 -32.34
C ILE A 177 -2.54 10.32 -31.32
N MET A 178 -2.09 9.14 -31.76
CA MET A 178 -1.41 8.20 -30.88
C MET A 178 -0.10 8.81 -30.35
N ALA A 179 0.71 9.46 -31.20
CA ALA A 179 1.98 10.08 -30.80
C ALA A 179 1.77 11.16 -29.73
N PHE A 180 0.73 11.97 -29.91
CA PHE A 180 0.31 12.95 -28.92
C PHE A 180 -0.12 12.29 -27.61
N ALA A 181 -0.93 11.24 -27.66
CA ALA A 181 -1.34 10.48 -26.47
C ALA A 181 -0.13 9.90 -25.73
N THR A 182 0.79 9.23 -26.44
CA THR A 182 2.03 8.71 -25.85
C THR A 182 2.87 9.82 -25.21
N ALA A 183 3.00 10.98 -25.85
CA ALA A 183 3.71 12.11 -25.28
C ALA A 183 3.07 12.59 -23.96
N LEU A 184 1.74 12.63 -23.89
CA LEU A 184 1.00 12.94 -22.66
C LEU A 184 1.27 11.91 -21.55
N TYR A 185 1.26 10.62 -21.85
CA TYR A 185 1.59 9.56 -20.87
C TYR A 185 3.03 9.66 -20.38
N CYS A 186 3.99 9.93 -21.27
CA CYS A 186 5.39 10.15 -20.89
C CYS A 186 5.54 11.37 -19.97
N LEU A 187 4.93 12.50 -20.33
CA LEU A 187 4.95 13.71 -19.52
C LEU A 187 4.31 13.47 -18.14
N HIS A 188 3.20 12.74 -18.10
CA HIS A 188 2.54 12.35 -16.88
C HIS A 188 3.43 11.45 -16.00
N GLY A 189 4.07 10.44 -16.58
CA GLY A 189 5.02 9.55 -15.90
C GLY A 189 6.17 10.32 -15.25
N VAL A 190 6.75 11.28 -15.97
CA VAL A 190 7.80 12.18 -15.46
C VAL A 190 7.27 13.06 -14.32
N THR A 191 6.05 13.60 -14.46
CA THR A 191 5.43 14.43 -13.42
C THR A 191 5.21 13.65 -12.13
N VAL A 192 4.74 12.40 -12.21
CA VAL A 192 4.58 11.51 -11.05
C VAL A 192 5.94 11.14 -10.45
N ALA A 193 6.94 10.83 -11.28
CA ALA A 193 8.29 10.52 -10.80
C ALA A 193 8.93 11.72 -10.08
N ALA A 194 8.66 12.94 -10.52
CA ALA A 194 9.15 14.15 -9.86
C ALA A 194 8.64 14.29 -8.40
N ILE A 195 7.47 13.72 -8.06
CA ILE A 195 6.97 13.67 -6.68
C ILE A 195 7.90 12.82 -5.81
N ALA A 196 8.30 11.64 -6.30
CA ALA A 196 9.22 10.76 -5.59
C ALA A 196 10.60 11.40 -5.41
N LEU A 197 11.07 12.14 -6.43
CA LEU A 197 12.42 12.72 -6.44
C LEU A 197 12.59 13.93 -5.52
N ARG A 198 11.59 14.81 -5.43
CA ARG A 198 11.77 16.10 -4.77
C ARG A 198 11.31 16.12 -3.32
N GLY A 199 10.27 15.33 -2.98
CA GLY A 199 9.50 15.56 -1.75
C GLY A 199 8.92 16.98 -1.73
N SER A 200 8.05 17.29 -0.75
CA SER A 200 7.68 18.68 -0.40
C SER A 200 7.14 19.60 -1.51
N ASN A 201 6.54 19.04 -2.57
CA ASN A 201 5.88 19.80 -3.62
C ASN A 201 4.39 19.42 -3.75
N PRO A 202 3.50 20.03 -2.95
CA PRO A 202 2.07 19.73 -2.98
C PRO A 202 1.42 20.12 -4.31
N LEU A 203 1.96 21.14 -5.00
CA LEU A 203 1.46 21.56 -6.30
C LEU A 203 1.74 20.49 -7.37
N ALA A 204 2.96 19.95 -7.44
CA ALA A 204 3.31 18.87 -8.36
C ALA A 204 2.44 17.63 -8.13
N HIS A 205 2.13 17.32 -6.86
CA HIS A 205 1.21 16.26 -6.52
C HIS A 205 -0.22 16.54 -7.00
N GLY A 206 -0.75 17.74 -6.79
CA GLY A 206 -2.05 18.15 -7.32
C GLY A 206 -2.12 18.05 -8.84
N VAL A 207 -1.07 18.49 -9.55
CA VAL A 207 -0.96 18.37 -11.02
C VAL A 207 -0.92 16.92 -11.47
N ALA A 208 -0.21 16.05 -10.76
CA ALA A 208 -0.18 14.61 -11.06
C ALA A 208 -1.56 13.96 -10.88
N VAL A 209 -2.26 14.24 -9.78
CA VAL A 209 -3.61 13.72 -9.55
C VAL A 209 -4.56 14.21 -10.64
N LEU A 210 -4.57 15.51 -10.92
CA LEU A 210 -5.43 16.09 -11.95
C LEU A 210 -5.15 15.50 -13.34
N SER A 211 -3.88 15.40 -13.73
CA SER A 211 -3.51 14.80 -15.03
C SER A 211 -3.87 13.31 -15.11
N THR A 212 -3.78 12.55 -14.00
CA THR A 212 -4.25 11.15 -13.95
C THR A 212 -5.75 11.06 -14.23
N VAL A 213 -6.55 11.93 -13.60
CA VAL A 213 -8.01 11.99 -13.80
C VAL A 213 -8.35 12.34 -15.24
N VAL A 214 -7.67 13.33 -15.83
CA VAL A 214 -7.88 13.71 -17.24
C VAL A 214 -7.53 12.55 -18.17
N LEU A 215 -6.39 11.89 -17.98
CA LEU A 215 -6.00 10.73 -18.79
C LEU A 215 -6.98 9.57 -18.64
N LEU A 216 -7.53 9.36 -17.44
CA LEU A 216 -8.52 8.32 -17.18
C LEU A 216 -9.82 8.61 -17.94
N MET A 217 -10.29 9.86 -17.91
CA MET A 217 -11.46 10.30 -18.67
C MET A 217 -11.25 10.18 -20.18
N LEU A 218 -10.08 10.58 -20.69
CA LEU A 218 -9.74 10.41 -22.11
C LEU A 218 -9.67 8.92 -22.51
N SER A 219 -9.11 8.07 -21.65
CA SER A 219 -9.05 6.62 -21.89
C SER A 219 -10.45 6.00 -21.95
N LEU A 220 -11.33 6.41 -21.02
CA LEU A 220 -12.73 5.98 -20.98
C LEU A 220 -13.51 6.51 -22.19
N TRP A 221 -13.23 7.73 -22.62
CA TRP A 221 -13.84 8.30 -23.82
C TRP A 221 -13.47 7.51 -25.09
N VAL A 222 -12.19 7.15 -25.25
CA VAL A 222 -11.72 6.31 -26.36
C VAL A 222 -12.42 4.94 -26.35
N TRP A 223 -12.72 4.40 -25.17
CA TRP A 223 -13.46 3.15 -25.03
C TRP A 223 -14.91 3.22 -25.53
N LEU A 224 -15.56 4.38 -25.34
CA LEU A 224 -16.94 4.58 -25.77
C LEU A 224 -17.05 4.83 -27.28
N MET A 225 -15.93 5.11 -27.97
CA MET A 225 -15.94 5.26 -29.41
C MET A 225 -16.05 3.89 -30.10
N PRO A 226 -16.79 3.77 -31.22
CA PRO A 226 -16.89 2.55 -32.03
C PRO A 226 -15.62 2.33 -32.86
N LEU A 227 -14.47 2.36 -32.19
CA LEU A 227 -13.17 2.04 -32.73
C LEU A 227 -12.82 0.65 -32.19
N ASP A 228 -12.39 -0.28 -33.04
CA ASP A 228 -11.96 -1.64 -32.63
C ASP A 228 -10.68 -1.63 -31.74
N LEU A 229 -10.37 -0.51 -31.08
CA LEU A 229 -9.26 -0.27 -30.15
C LEU A 229 -9.54 -0.77 -28.73
N ALA A 230 -10.56 -1.63 -28.54
CA ALA A 230 -11.03 -2.09 -27.23
C ALA A 230 -9.89 -2.63 -26.32
N TYR A 231 -8.87 -3.26 -26.90
CA TYR A 231 -7.75 -3.88 -26.16
C TYR A 231 -6.87 -2.88 -25.39
N ALA A 232 -6.66 -1.67 -25.91
CA ALA A 232 -5.81 -0.68 -25.25
C ALA A 232 -6.45 -0.21 -23.93
N VAL A 233 -7.78 -0.09 -23.91
CA VAL A 233 -8.54 0.37 -22.74
C VAL A 233 -8.38 -0.58 -21.55
N PHE A 234 -8.40 -1.90 -21.81
CA PHE A 234 -8.23 -2.91 -20.76
C PHE A 234 -6.86 -2.82 -20.06
N ILE A 235 -5.88 -2.19 -20.69
CA ILE A 235 -4.56 -1.95 -20.09
C ILE A 235 -4.55 -0.58 -19.40
N TYR A 236 -4.94 0.48 -20.11
CA TYR A 236 -4.78 1.85 -19.60
C TYR A 236 -5.74 2.23 -18.49
N VAL A 237 -7.00 1.76 -18.51
CA VAL A 237 -7.98 2.13 -17.48
C VAL A 237 -7.63 1.53 -16.12
N PRO A 238 -7.38 0.21 -15.98
CA PRO A 238 -6.95 -0.35 -14.70
C PRO A 238 -5.62 0.23 -14.22
N TYR A 239 -4.69 0.48 -15.14
CA TYR A 239 -3.41 1.11 -14.83
C TYR A 239 -3.59 2.51 -14.24
N LEU A 240 -4.37 3.39 -14.89
CA LEU A 240 -4.62 4.75 -14.43
C LEU A 240 -5.43 4.77 -13.13
N LEU A 241 -6.37 3.84 -12.96
CA LEU A 241 -7.12 3.69 -11.72
C LEU A 241 -6.20 3.28 -10.57
N GLY A 242 -5.34 2.28 -10.78
CA GLY A 242 -4.34 1.85 -9.79
C GLY A 242 -3.38 2.99 -9.43
N LEU A 243 -2.90 3.73 -10.43
CA LEU A 243 -2.04 4.89 -10.22
C LEU A 243 -2.75 6.00 -9.43
N LEU A 244 -4.02 6.27 -9.73
CA LEU A 244 -4.83 7.25 -9.00
C LEU A 244 -5.00 6.84 -7.53
N VAL A 245 -5.32 5.57 -7.26
CA VAL A 245 -5.43 5.04 -5.90
C VAL A 245 -4.12 5.23 -5.14
N LEU A 246 -2.99 4.86 -5.76
CA LEU A 246 -1.66 5.02 -5.16
C LEU A 246 -1.34 6.48 -4.85
N LEU A 247 -1.62 7.41 -5.78
CA LEU A 247 -1.42 8.84 -5.56
C LEU A 247 -2.26 9.37 -4.38
N LEU A 248 -3.46 8.85 -4.17
CA LEU A 248 -4.35 9.27 -3.09
C LEU A 248 -3.99 8.66 -1.73
N LEU A 249 -3.04 7.71 -1.67
CA LEU A 249 -2.64 7.09 -0.40
C LEU A 249 -2.04 8.14 0.56
N PRO A 250 -2.31 8.02 1.87
CA PRO A 250 -1.85 9.01 2.85
C PRO A 250 -0.34 9.20 2.86
N ASP A 251 0.43 8.14 2.60
CA ASP A 251 1.89 8.18 2.60
C ASP A 251 2.44 9.00 1.43
N VAL A 252 1.80 8.92 0.25
CA VAL A 252 2.17 9.71 -0.93
C VAL A 252 1.81 11.18 -0.74
N ARG A 253 0.63 11.44 -0.17
CA ARG A 253 0.19 12.80 0.17
C ARG A 253 1.09 13.45 1.22
N ALA A 254 1.47 12.70 2.26
CA ALA A 254 2.40 13.15 3.29
C ALA A 254 3.76 13.48 2.66
N TRP A 255 4.30 12.59 1.83
CA TRP A 255 5.57 12.79 1.15
C TRP A 255 5.57 14.03 0.26
N ALA A 256 4.50 14.22 -0.52
CA ALA A 256 4.29 15.40 -1.33
C ALA A 256 4.17 16.69 -0.50
N ALA A 257 3.67 16.61 0.74
CA ALA A 257 3.64 17.73 1.67
C ALA A 257 4.98 17.94 2.41
N GLY A 258 5.99 17.09 2.17
CA GLY A 258 7.31 17.19 2.80
C GLY A 258 7.42 16.44 4.13
N TYR A 259 6.52 15.48 4.38
CA TYR A 259 6.49 14.69 5.60
C TYR A 259 6.63 13.19 5.30
N ARG A 260 7.35 12.48 6.17
CA ARG A 260 7.34 11.02 6.23
C ARG A 260 6.34 10.57 7.30
N ARG A 261 5.47 9.63 6.94
CA ARG A 261 4.52 9.03 7.89
C ARG A 261 5.16 7.80 8.52
N GLU A 262 5.42 7.87 9.83
CA GLU A 262 5.94 6.76 10.62
C GLU A 262 4.81 6.15 11.46
N ARG A 263 4.79 4.81 11.49
CA ARG A 263 3.80 4.04 12.24
C ARG A 263 4.35 3.81 13.64
N GLU A 264 3.79 4.49 14.62
CA GLU A 264 4.10 4.27 16.03
C GLU A 264 3.03 3.34 16.62
N VAL A 265 3.49 2.25 17.22
CA VAL A 265 2.61 1.31 17.94
C VAL A 265 2.66 1.71 19.40
N ILE A 266 1.58 2.33 19.87
CA ILE A 266 1.37 2.70 21.26
C ILE A 266 0.49 1.65 21.93
#